data_AF-A0A564ZKT7-F1
#
_entry.id   AF-A0A564ZKT7-F1
#
_cell.length_a   1.000
_cell.length_b   1.000
_cell.length_c   1.000
_cell.angle_alpha   90.00
_cell.angle_beta   90.00
_cell.angle_gamma   90.00
#
_symmetry.space_group_name_H-M   'P 1'
#
loop_
_entity.id
_entity.type
_entity.pdbx_description
1 polymer ?
#
loop_
_entity_poly.entity_id
_entity_poly.type
_entity_poly.pdbx_seq_one_letter_code
_entity_poly.pdbx_strand_id
1 'polypeptide(L)'
;METNSDNPLLTKILTRQEIRLVARRIKAMLPAEIFQFSRSRGRSVEDTLRIGSLSKRCQIEREKLRLTVKQAAEQLRVPQYHLRACDEGDLSEIRQDVLGEYLVLLGLQDWVQEWIAANPGLARRLGLNERPVNRTRRTAITSETSKRSRTTVPRADAAVRKTNPLRTRRSG
;
A
#
# COMPACT_ATOMS: atom_id res chain seq x y z
N MET A 1 -0.69 5.75 -34.61
CA MET A 1 0.26 5.41 -33.53
C MET A 1 -0.14 4.04 -33.01
N GLU A 2 0.46 2.98 -33.51
CA GLU A 2 0.27 1.64 -32.96
C GLU A 2 0.86 1.66 -31.54
N THR A 3 -0.01 1.56 -30.55
CA THR A 3 0.46 1.46 -29.17
C THR A 3 1.12 0.09 -29.02
N ASN A 4 2.29 0.06 -28.39
CA ASN A 4 3.06 -1.14 -28.05
C ASN A 4 2.31 -2.04 -27.01
N SER A 5 0.98 -1.90 -26.88
CA SER A 5 0.12 -2.53 -25.87
C SER A 5 -0.23 -3.98 -26.18
N ASP A 6 -0.10 -4.41 -27.43
CA ASP A 6 -0.48 -5.77 -27.85
C ASP A 6 0.70 -6.73 -28.01
N ASN A 7 1.86 -6.46 -27.41
CA ASN A 7 2.94 -7.45 -27.39
C ASN A 7 2.67 -8.49 -26.29
N PRO A 8 2.22 -9.71 -26.62
CA PRO A 8 1.85 -10.72 -25.63
C PRO A 8 3.08 -11.18 -24.80
N LEU A 9 4.29 -10.99 -25.32
CA LEU A 9 5.52 -11.36 -24.63
C LEU A 9 5.78 -10.49 -23.40
N LEU A 10 5.28 -9.26 -23.38
CA LEU A 10 5.51 -8.33 -22.25
C LEU A 10 4.64 -8.64 -21.03
N THR A 11 3.55 -9.40 -21.20
CA THR A 11 2.69 -9.86 -20.09
C THR A 11 2.81 -11.35 -19.80
N LYS A 12 3.66 -12.06 -20.56
CA LYS A 12 3.91 -13.48 -20.33
C LYS A 12 4.59 -13.68 -18.97
N ILE A 13 4.06 -14.61 -18.18
CA ILE A 13 4.75 -15.11 -16.99
C ILE A 13 5.93 -15.97 -17.46
N LEU A 14 7.13 -15.43 -17.35
CA LEU A 14 8.34 -16.12 -17.79
C LEU A 14 8.70 -17.26 -16.83
N THR A 15 9.14 -18.38 -17.41
CA THR A 15 9.70 -19.50 -16.65
C THR A 15 11.06 -19.11 -16.05
N ARG A 16 11.50 -19.86 -15.04
CA ARG A 16 12.84 -19.65 -14.43
C ARG A 16 13.98 -19.79 -15.44
N GLN A 17 13.84 -20.66 -16.43
CA GLN A 17 14.85 -20.86 -17.46
C GLN A 17 14.92 -19.67 -18.42
N GLU A 18 13.76 -19.17 -18.88
CA GLU A 18 13.67 -17.96 -19.70
C GLU A 18 14.26 -16.75 -18.97
N ILE A 19 13.88 -16.54 -17.69
CA ILE A 19 14.42 -15.44 -16.87
C ILE A 19 15.95 -15.53 -16.78
N ARG A 20 16.52 -16.71 -16.51
CA ARG A 20 17.97 -16.89 -16.43
C ARG A 20 18.67 -16.66 -17.77
N LEU A 21 18.08 -17.09 -18.87
CA LEU A 21 18.63 -16.87 -20.21
C LEU A 21 18.69 -15.38 -20.52
N VAL A 22 17.57 -14.68 -20.35
CA VAL A 22 17.45 -13.24 -20.61
C VAL A 22 18.36 -12.45 -19.67
N ALA A 23 18.36 -12.76 -18.38
CA ALA A 23 19.21 -12.08 -17.40
C ALA A 23 20.71 -12.24 -17.72
N ARG A 24 21.15 -13.43 -18.16
CA ARG A 24 22.54 -13.63 -18.62
C ARG A 24 22.86 -12.76 -19.83
N ARG A 25 21.94 -12.68 -20.80
CA ARG A 25 22.15 -11.88 -22.01
C ARG A 25 22.23 -10.38 -21.68
N ILE A 26 21.33 -9.88 -20.84
CA ILE A 26 21.35 -8.50 -20.35
C ILE A 26 22.67 -8.20 -19.63
N LYS A 27 23.11 -9.09 -18.73
CA LYS A 27 24.38 -8.95 -18.01
C LYS A 27 25.61 -8.95 -18.92
N ALA A 28 25.55 -9.66 -20.05
CA ALA A 28 26.64 -9.67 -21.02
C ALA A 28 26.67 -8.41 -21.92
N MET A 29 25.57 -7.66 -22.01
CA MET A 29 25.47 -6.47 -22.87
C MET A 29 25.73 -5.16 -22.15
N LEU A 30 25.67 -5.15 -20.81
CA LEU A 30 25.79 -3.94 -20.00
C LEU A 30 27.02 -4.01 -19.09
N PRO A 31 27.68 -2.87 -18.81
CA PRO A 31 28.77 -2.81 -17.84
C PRO A 31 28.37 -3.33 -16.45
N ALA A 32 29.31 -3.98 -15.77
CA ALA A 32 29.08 -4.63 -14.47
C ALA A 32 28.64 -3.64 -13.38
N GLU A 33 29.11 -2.39 -13.47
CA GLU A 33 28.86 -1.28 -12.56
C GLU A 33 27.37 -0.96 -12.45
N ILE A 34 26.63 -1.07 -13.56
CA ILE A 34 25.18 -0.87 -13.62
C ILE A 34 24.46 -1.86 -12.68
N PHE A 35 24.94 -3.10 -12.62
CA PHE A 35 24.33 -4.14 -11.80
C PHE A 35 24.75 -4.08 -10.33
N GLN A 36 25.95 -3.59 -10.04
CA GLN A 36 26.41 -3.41 -8.66
C GLN A 36 25.55 -2.38 -7.91
N PHE A 37 25.23 -1.27 -8.57
CA PHE A 37 24.33 -0.24 -8.03
C PHE A 37 22.89 -0.73 -7.84
N SER A 38 22.41 -1.61 -8.73
CA SER A 38 21.08 -2.21 -8.62
C SER A 38 21.01 -3.22 -7.47
N ARG A 39 22.07 -4.03 -7.30
CA ARG A 39 22.19 -5.03 -6.22
C ARG A 39 22.24 -4.40 -4.83
N SER A 40 22.94 -3.28 -4.65
CA SER A 40 23.01 -2.59 -3.36
C SER A 40 21.65 -2.08 -2.87
N ARG A 41 20.69 -1.92 -3.79
CA ARG A 41 19.28 -1.59 -3.51
C ARG A 41 18.36 -2.81 -3.47
N GLY A 42 18.92 -4.02 -3.39
CA GLY A 42 18.16 -5.28 -3.34
C GLY A 42 17.48 -5.66 -4.65
N ARG A 43 17.85 -5.03 -5.78
CA ARG A 43 17.27 -5.29 -7.10
C ARG A 43 18.19 -6.18 -7.91
N SER A 44 17.71 -7.38 -8.25
CA SER A 44 18.36 -8.25 -9.22
C SER A 44 17.76 -8.03 -10.61
N VAL A 45 18.55 -8.24 -11.68
CA VAL A 45 18.04 -8.24 -13.07
C VAL A 45 16.89 -9.22 -13.21
N GLU A 46 17.00 -10.38 -12.56
CA GLU A 46 15.98 -11.41 -12.55
C GLU A 46 14.67 -10.91 -11.94
N ASP A 47 14.73 -10.08 -10.89
CA ASP A 47 13.54 -9.49 -10.28
C ASP A 47 12.93 -8.40 -11.16
N THR A 48 13.75 -7.58 -11.83
CA THR A 48 13.29 -6.60 -12.83
C THR A 48 12.52 -7.30 -13.96
N LEU A 49 13.01 -8.44 -14.43
CA LEU A 49 12.33 -9.22 -15.46
C LEU A 49 10.99 -9.78 -14.98
N ARG A 50 10.94 -10.27 -13.73
CA ARG A 50 9.70 -10.82 -13.15
C ARG A 50 8.64 -9.74 -12.93
N ILE A 51 9.02 -8.61 -12.33
CA ILE A 51 8.10 -7.52 -12.04
C ILE A 51 7.58 -6.87 -13.31
N GLY A 52 8.40 -6.81 -14.37
CA GLY A 52 8.00 -6.22 -15.65
C GLY A 52 6.71 -6.84 -16.22
N SER A 53 6.55 -8.16 -16.11
CA SER A 53 5.31 -8.83 -16.55
C SER A 53 4.07 -8.42 -15.75
N LEU A 54 4.19 -8.31 -14.42
CA LEU A 54 3.11 -7.87 -13.53
C LEU A 54 2.76 -6.40 -13.79
N SER A 55 3.77 -5.53 -13.87
CA SER A 55 3.61 -4.10 -14.11
C SER A 55 2.97 -3.80 -15.46
N LYS A 56 3.44 -4.47 -16.52
CA LYS A 56 2.83 -4.33 -17.84
C LYS A 56 1.39 -4.83 -17.86
N ARG A 57 1.10 -5.93 -17.15
CA ARG A 57 -0.26 -6.44 -17.02
C ARG A 57 -1.17 -5.44 -16.29
N CYS A 58 -0.69 -4.82 -15.21
CA CYS A 58 -1.42 -3.76 -14.50
C CYS A 58 -1.75 -2.60 -15.44
N GLN A 59 -0.74 -2.11 -16.17
CA GLN A 59 -0.92 -1.03 -17.13
C GLN A 59 -2.00 -1.38 -18.18
N ILE A 60 -1.90 -2.57 -18.79
CA ILE A 60 -2.83 -3.00 -19.85
C ILE A 60 -4.26 -3.12 -19.32
N GLU A 61 -4.47 -3.77 -18.17
CA GLU A 61 -5.83 -3.90 -17.63
C GLU A 61 -6.40 -2.55 -17.18
N ARG A 62 -5.58 -1.67 -16.60
CA ARG A 62 -6.00 -0.30 -16.28
C ARG A 62 -6.45 0.44 -17.54
N GLU A 63 -5.68 0.33 -18.63
CA GLU A 63 -6.00 0.95 -19.92
C GLU A 63 -7.26 0.35 -20.56
N LYS A 64 -7.48 -0.97 -20.46
CA LYS A 64 -8.71 -1.65 -20.91
C LYS A 64 -9.94 -1.17 -20.17
N LEU A 65 -9.82 -0.92 -18.86
CA LEU A 65 -10.86 -0.30 -18.04
C LEU A 65 -11.02 1.20 -18.32
N ARG A 66 -10.23 1.77 -19.25
CA ARG A 66 -10.19 3.20 -19.60
C ARG A 66 -9.91 4.09 -18.39
N LEU A 67 -9.18 3.58 -17.41
CA LEU A 67 -8.78 4.33 -16.22
C LEU A 67 -7.44 5.01 -16.47
N THR A 68 -7.38 6.31 -16.22
CA THR A 68 -6.10 6.99 -16.03
C THR A 68 -5.49 6.60 -14.67
N VAL A 69 -4.18 6.73 -14.52
CA VAL A 69 -3.51 6.54 -13.21
C VAL A 69 -4.14 7.43 -12.14
N LYS A 70 -4.51 8.68 -12.51
CA LYS A 70 -5.20 9.61 -11.60
C LYS A 70 -6.55 9.06 -11.13
N GLN A 71 -7.40 8.60 -12.04
CA GLN A 71 -8.72 8.05 -11.68
C GLN A 71 -8.61 6.79 -10.82
N ALA A 72 -7.70 5.87 -11.15
CA ALA A 72 -7.46 4.68 -10.33
C ALA A 72 -6.99 5.06 -8.93
N ALA A 73 -6.08 6.04 -8.83
CA ALA A 73 -5.56 6.53 -7.55
C ALA A 73 -6.65 7.20 -6.70
N GLU A 74 -7.55 7.96 -7.32
CA GLU A 74 -8.71 8.57 -6.67
C GLU A 74 -9.69 7.50 -6.15
N GLN A 75 -9.98 6.45 -6.94
CA GLN A 75 -10.83 5.35 -6.50
C GLN A 75 -10.27 4.61 -5.30
N LEU A 76 -8.95 4.37 -5.29
CA LEU A 76 -8.24 3.70 -4.20
C LEU A 76 -7.91 4.65 -3.03
N ARG A 77 -8.13 5.95 -3.18
CA ARG A 77 -7.75 6.99 -2.20
C ARG A 77 -6.27 6.95 -1.83
N VAL A 78 -5.41 6.71 -2.82
CA VAL A 78 -3.96 6.69 -2.68
C VAL A 78 -3.29 7.77 -3.52
N PRO A 79 -2.09 8.25 -3.15
CA PRO A 79 -1.28 9.08 -4.02
C PRO A 79 -0.97 8.41 -5.38
N GLN A 80 -1.05 9.18 -6.47
CA GLN A 80 -0.82 8.68 -7.84
C GLN A 80 0.54 8.01 -8.03
N TYR A 81 1.58 8.50 -7.35
CA TYR A 81 2.94 7.98 -7.51
C TYR A 81 3.06 6.52 -7.05
N HIS A 82 2.23 6.04 -6.12
CA HIS A 82 2.23 4.62 -5.75
C HIS A 82 1.69 3.73 -6.87
N LEU A 83 0.69 4.18 -7.63
CA LEU A 83 0.20 3.44 -8.79
C LEU A 83 1.18 3.50 -9.96
N ARG A 84 1.86 4.65 -10.14
CA ARG A 84 2.96 4.73 -11.14
C ARG A 84 4.08 3.75 -10.82
N ALA A 85 4.49 3.63 -9.56
CA ALA A 85 5.48 2.64 -9.16
C ALA A 85 5.04 1.20 -9.50
N CYS A 86 3.75 0.88 -9.39
CA CYS A 86 3.21 -0.42 -9.79
C CYS A 86 3.27 -0.61 -11.32
N ASP A 87 2.84 0.39 -12.11
CA ASP A 87 2.85 0.34 -13.58
C ASP A 87 4.27 0.35 -14.17
N GLU A 88 5.23 0.99 -13.50
CA GLU A 88 6.64 1.08 -13.92
C GLU A 88 7.50 -0.08 -13.38
N GLY A 89 7.00 -0.82 -12.38
CA GLY A 89 7.71 -1.93 -11.76
C GLY A 89 8.87 -1.48 -10.86
N ASP A 90 8.76 -0.30 -10.26
CA ASP A 90 9.79 0.21 -9.34
C ASP A 90 9.68 -0.45 -7.96
N LEU A 91 10.37 -1.58 -7.81
CA LEU A 91 10.34 -2.42 -6.62
C LEU A 91 10.64 -1.69 -5.30
N SER A 92 11.36 -0.56 -5.29
CA SER A 92 11.61 0.17 -4.03
C SER A 92 10.45 1.06 -3.59
N GLU A 93 9.57 1.44 -4.52
CA GLU A 93 8.47 2.38 -4.27
C GLU A 93 7.11 1.68 -4.21
N ILE A 94 7.05 0.41 -4.62
CA ILE A 94 5.84 -0.41 -4.53
C ILE A 94 5.50 -0.69 -3.07
N ARG A 95 4.36 -0.18 -2.64
CA ARG A 95 3.75 -0.51 -1.35
C ARG A 95 2.86 -1.74 -1.47
N GLN A 96 3.05 -2.68 -0.55
CA GLN A 96 2.33 -3.96 -0.55
C GLN A 96 0.82 -3.80 -0.41
N ASP A 97 0.37 -2.88 0.45
CA ASP A 97 -1.05 -2.60 0.67
C ASP A 97 -1.71 -2.00 -0.57
N VAL A 98 -1.04 -1.02 -1.20
CA VAL A 98 -1.53 -0.39 -2.43
C VAL A 98 -1.55 -1.38 -3.59
N LEU A 99 -0.50 -2.20 -3.75
CA LEU A 99 -0.44 -3.20 -4.82
C LEU A 99 -1.59 -4.19 -4.73
N GLY A 100 -1.87 -4.72 -3.53
CA GLY A 100 -2.97 -5.66 -3.33
C GLY A 100 -4.32 -5.09 -3.74
N GLU A 101 -4.65 -3.88 -3.27
CA GLU A 101 -5.91 -3.20 -3.62
C GLU A 101 -5.99 -2.86 -5.11
N TYR A 102 -4.86 -2.45 -5.71
CA TYR A 102 -4.80 -2.15 -7.14
C TYR A 102 -5.05 -3.39 -8.00
N LEU A 103 -4.45 -4.54 -7.65
CA LEU A 103 -4.69 -5.80 -8.36
C LEU A 103 -6.15 -6.27 -8.25
N VAL A 104 -6.81 -6.00 -7.12
CA VAL A 104 -8.24 -6.26 -6.94
C VAL A 104 -9.08 -5.34 -7.83
N LEU A 105 -8.77 -4.03 -7.86
CA LEU A 105 -9.45 -3.06 -8.72
C LEU A 105 -9.37 -3.46 -10.20
N LEU A 106 -8.21 -3.96 -10.63
CA LEU A 106 -7.98 -4.35 -12.01
C LEU A 106 -8.55 -5.73 -12.38
N GLY A 107 -9.13 -6.47 -11.44
CA GLY A 107 -9.67 -7.81 -11.71
C GLY A 107 -8.60 -8.84 -12.06
N LEU A 108 -7.39 -8.69 -11.51
CA LEU A 108 -6.21 -9.50 -11.87
C LEU A 108 -5.97 -10.72 -10.95
N GLN A 109 -6.91 -11.06 -10.08
CA GLN A 109 -6.70 -12.02 -9.00
C GLN A 109 -6.21 -13.39 -9.51
N ASP A 110 -6.90 -13.98 -10.48
CA ASP A 110 -6.58 -15.31 -10.99
C ASP A 110 -5.20 -15.35 -11.66
N TRP A 111 -4.93 -14.39 -12.53
CA TRP A 111 -3.63 -14.27 -13.20
C TRP A 111 -2.49 -14.02 -12.20
N VAL A 112 -2.74 -13.22 -11.16
CA VAL A 112 -1.77 -12.98 -10.09
C VAL A 112 -1.48 -14.25 -9.30
N GLN A 113 -2.45 -15.15 -9.10
CA GLN A 113 -2.19 -16.44 -8.44
C GLN A 113 -1.21 -17.30 -9.26
N GLU A 114 -1.37 -17.34 -10.58
CA GLU A 114 -0.40 -18.00 -11.46
C GLU A 114 0.98 -17.35 -11.38
N TRP A 115 1.02 -16.01 -11.37
CA TRP A 115 2.26 -15.26 -11.25
C TRP A 115 2.97 -15.51 -9.91
N ILE A 116 2.22 -15.59 -8.81
CA ILE A 116 2.72 -15.92 -7.47
C ILE A 116 3.34 -17.32 -7.47
N ALA A 117 2.64 -18.31 -8.04
CA ALA A 117 3.12 -19.69 -8.11
C ALA A 117 4.46 -19.78 -8.87
N ALA A 118 4.62 -19.00 -9.94
CA ALA A 118 5.87 -18.92 -10.70
C ALA A 118 6.99 -18.14 -9.96
N ASN A 119 6.62 -17.15 -9.15
CA ASN A 119 7.55 -16.16 -8.55
C ASN A 119 7.45 -16.06 -7.01
N PRO A 120 7.49 -17.17 -6.24
CA PRO A 120 7.10 -17.17 -4.83
C PRO A 120 7.98 -16.27 -3.94
N GLY A 121 9.28 -16.16 -4.25
CA GLY A 121 10.21 -15.33 -3.49
C GLY A 121 10.03 -13.83 -3.71
N LEU A 122 9.68 -13.40 -4.93
CA LEU A 122 9.36 -12.01 -5.21
C LEU A 122 7.97 -11.65 -4.68
N ALA A 123 6.99 -12.55 -4.88
CA ALA A 123 5.64 -12.38 -4.36
C ALA A 123 5.60 -12.18 -2.83
N ARG A 124 6.44 -12.90 -2.07
CA ARG A 124 6.58 -12.71 -0.63
C ARG A 124 7.09 -11.31 -0.27
N ARG A 125 8.09 -10.79 -0.99
CA ARG A 125 8.62 -9.43 -0.76
C ARG A 125 7.60 -8.34 -1.12
N LEU A 126 6.68 -8.64 -2.04
CA LEU A 126 5.58 -7.75 -2.43
C LEU A 126 4.32 -7.90 -1.56
N GLY A 127 4.32 -8.79 -0.55
CA GLY A 127 3.16 -9.01 0.32
C GLY A 127 1.98 -9.71 -0.35
N LEU A 128 2.17 -10.31 -1.54
CA LEU A 128 1.10 -10.93 -2.32
C LEU A 128 0.73 -12.36 -1.86
N ASN A 129 1.56 -12.97 -1.01
CA ASN A 129 1.33 -14.31 -0.47
C ASN A 129 0.51 -14.30 0.83
N GLU A 130 0.27 -13.12 1.39
CA GLU A 130 -0.50 -12.97 2.62
C GLU A 130 -1.96 -12.71 2.24
N ARG A 131 -2.89 -13.43 2.91
CA ARG A 131 -4.33 -13.16 2.72
C ARG A 131 -4.58 -11.68 3.00
N PRO A 132 -5.39 -10.98 2.18
CA PRO A 132 -5.65 -9.56 2.38
C PRO A 132 -6.18 -9.34 3.79
N VAL A 133 -5.41 -8.63 4.61
CA VAL A 133 -5.84 -8.23 5.95
C VAL A 133 -6.97 -7.24 5.75
N ASN A 134 -8.19 -7.71 5.97
CA ASN A 134 -9.43 -6.96 5.85
C ASN A 134 -9.40 -5.76 6.83
N ARG A 135 -8.92 -4.60 6.37
CA ARG A 135 -8.70 -3.40 7.21
C ARG A 135 -9.92 -2.50 7.35
N THR A 136 -11.12 -3.00 7.06
CA THR A 136 -12.40 -2.27 7.23
C THR A 136 -12.82 -2.08 8.71
N ARG A 137 -11.93 -2.28 9.70
CA ARG A 137 -12.28 -2.17 11.14
C ARG A 137 -11.58 -1.06 11.93
N ARG A 138 -10.81 -0.16 11.30
CA ARG A 138 -9.98 0.81 12.04
C ARG A 138 -10.36 2.29 11.94
N THR A 139 -11.59 2.61 11.53
CA THR A 139 -12.13 3.98 11.57
C THR A 139 -13.47 4.13 12.31
N ALA A 140 -13.97 3.07 12.96
CA ALA A 140 -15.21 3.11 13.72
C ALA A 140 -14.98 2.82 15.23
N ILE A 141 -13.99 3.45 15.86
CA ILE A 141 -13.86 3.46 17.34
C ILE A 141 -13.28 4.82 17.78
N THR A 142 -13.89 5.93 17.39
CA THR A 142 -13.59 7.24 18.03
C THR A 142 -14.74 8.26 17.94
N SER A 143 -16.00 7.80 17.92
CA SER A 143 -17.16 8.71 17.94
C SER A 143 -18.31 8.28 18.86
N GLU A 144 -18.14 7.25 19.69
CA GLU A 144 -19.21 6.73 20.56
C GLU A 144 -18.77 6.56 22.03
N THR A 145 -18.29 7.62 22.68
CA THR A 145 -18.24 7.67 24.16
C THR A 145 -18.38 9.07 24.75
N SER A 146 -19.07 9.99 24.06
CA SER A 146 -19.42 11.29 24.64
C SER A 146 -20.87 11.63 24.34
N LYS A 147 -21.81 10.92 25.00
CA LYS A 147 -23.24 11.28 25.13
C LYS A 147 -23.95 10.32 26.07
N ARG A 148 -23.71 10.48 27.37
CA ARG A 148 -24.53 10.07 28.54
C ARG A 148 -23.60 10.32 29.74
N SER A 149 -23.84 11.29 30.61
CA SER A 149 -25.03 11.39 31.45
C SER A 149 -25.27 12.83 31.91
N ARG A 150 -26.50 13.31 31.74
CA ARG A 150 -27.14 14.24 32.68
C ARG A 150 -27.98 13.38 33.61
N THR A 151 -27.76 13.49 34.91
CA THR A 151 -28.79 13.14 35.90
C THR A 151 -28.80 14.20 36.97
N THR A 152 -29.93 14.90 36.99
CA THR A 152 -30.36 15.99 37.86
C THR A 152 -30.99 15.38 39.11
N VAL A 153 -30.65 15.88 40.31
CA VAL A 153 -31.50 15.78 41.52
C VAL A 153 -31.16 16.96 42.47
N PRO A 154 -31.98 17.30 43.48
CA PRO A 154 -32.62 18.61 43.55
C PRO A 154 -32.25 19.42 44.80
N ARG A 155 -32.75 20.66 44.83
CA ARG A 155 -32.59 21.70 45.84
C ARG A 155 -33.64 21.57 46.98
N ALA A 156 -33.18 21.72 48.23
CA ALA A 156 -33.93 22.21 49.41
C ALA A 156 -32.86 22.54 50.47
N ASP A 157 -32.56 23.80 50.78
CA ASP A 157 -33.26 24.81 51.60
C ASP A 157 -32.83 24.84 53.08
N ALA A 158 -32.71 26.08 53.57
CA ALA A 158 -32.58 26.55 54.95
C ALA A 158 -31.23 26.30 55.67
N ALA A 159 -30.71 27.15 56.57
CA ALA A 159 -30.91 28.54 56.94
C ALA A 159 -29.94 28.80 58.13
N VAL A 160 -29.43 30.02 58.26
CA VAL A 160 -29.28 30.72 59.56
C VAL A 160 -28.10 30.36 60.50
N ARG A 161 -27.13 31.31 60.48
CA ARG A 161 -26.58 32.11 61.60
C ARG A 161 -25.44 31.60 62.51
N LYS A 162 -24.59 32.61 62.82
CA LYS A 162 -23.70 32.83 63.99
C LYS A 162 -22.37 32.08 63.92
N THR A 163 -21.19 32.62 64.23
CA THR A 163 -20.75 33.87 64.86
C THR A 163 -19.23 33.98 64.66
N ASN A 164 -18.73 35.20 64.44
CA ASN A 164 -17.33 35.59 64.68
C ASN A 164 -17.07 35.53 66.20
N PRO A 165 -15.87 35.20 66.73
CA PRO A 165 -14.90 36.27 66.98
C PRO A 165 -13.39 35.87 67.04
N LEU A 166 -12.56 36.90 67.26
CA LEU A 166 -11.21 36.92 67.90
C LEU A 166 -9.93 36.85 67.02
N ARG A 167 -9.62 38.03 66.46
CA ARG A 167 -8.40 38.83 66.68
C ARG A 167 -7.35 38.31 67.70
N THR A 168 -6.12 38.05 67.22
CA THR A 168 -4.81 38.33 67.87
C THR A 168 -3.75 38.32 66.74
N ARG A 169 -3.24 39.44 66.22
CA ARG A 169 -2.21 40.39 66.70
C ARG A 169 -0.79 39.78 66.91
N ARG A 170 0.14 40.33 66.10
CA ARG A 170 1.57 40.66 66.35
C ARG A 170 2.68 39.61 66.23
N SER A 171 3.55 39.90 65.24
CA SER A 171 4.99 40.21 65.34
C SER A 171 5.97 39.13 65.80
N GLY A 172 6.82 38.74 64.84
CA GLY A 172 8.20 38.29 64.99
C GLY A 172 8.90 38.57 63.68
#